data_AF-A0A6A4N6D8-F1
#
_entry.id   AF-A0A6A4N6D8-F1
#
_cell.length_a   1.000
_cell.length_b   1.000
_cell.length_c   1.000
_cell.angle_alpha   90.00
_cell.angle_beta   90.00
_cell.angle_gamma   90.00
#
_symmetry.space_group_name_H-M   'P 1'
#
loop_
_entity.id
_entity.type
_entity.pdbx_description
1 polymer ?
#
loop_
_entity_poly.entity_id
_entity_poly.type
_entity_poly.pdbx_seq_one_letter_code
_entity_poly.pdbx_strand_id
1 'polypeptide(L)'
;MPVFDMMETYMVMKLKFTPSFGLRLISRTTYVALTMLIGISIPFFGSLLGFLGGFAFAPTSFFLPCIIWLKLKKPRTFSLSWIINWACIIIGVLLMIVSPIGAMRNIILSAKHYKFFS
;
A
#
# COMPACT_ATOMS: atom_id res chain seq x y z
N MET A 1 15.00 8.64 -3.89
CA MET A 1 13.91 7.87 -3.25
C MET A 1 13.52 6.82 -4.26
N PRO A 2 13.29 5.56 -3.86
CA PRO A 2 13.27 4.42 -4.77
C PRO A 2 12.29 4.59 -5.94
N VAL A 3 11.15 5.26 -5.72
CA VAL A 3 10.16 5.54 -6.77
C VAL A 3 10.68 6.53 -7.81
N PHE A 4 11.35 7.61 -7.39
CA PHE A 4 11.96 8.57 -8.31
C PHE A 4 13.08 7.93 -9.13
N ASP A 5 13.94 7.16 -8.47
CA ASP A 5 15.06 6.48 -9.12
C ASP A 5 14.55 5.44 -10.13
N MET A 6 13.43 4.77 -9.82
CA MET A 6 12.74 3.84 -10.72
C MET A 6 12.07 4.55 -11.91
N MET A 7 11.44 5.70 -11.71
CA MET A 7 10.87 6.50 -12.80
C MET A 7 11.93 7.10 -13.71
N GLU A 8 13.03 7.60 -13.15
CA GLU A 8 14.18 8.11 -13.91
C GLU A 8 14.83 6.97 -14.73
N THR A 9 15.03 5.80 -14.12
CA THR A 9 15.52 4.61 -14.83
C THR A 9 14.58 4.19 -15.95
N TYR A 10 13.25 4.24 -15.73
CA TYR A 10 12.28 3.96 -16.78
C TYR A 10 12.37 4.97 -17.93
N MET A 11 12.45 6.28 -17.66
CA MET A 11 12.58 7.30 -18.70
C MET A 11 13.89 7.20 -19.48
N VAL A 12 14.99 6.86 -18.82
CA VAL A 12 16.29 6.73 -19.49
C VAL A 12 16.37 5.42 -20.29
N MET A 13 15.93 4.30 -19.72
CA MET A 13 16.06 2.98 -20.37
C MET A 13 14.97 2.69 -21.41
N LYS A 14 13.73 3.12 -21.19
CA LYS A 14 12.60 2.86 -22.11
C LYS A 14 12.32 4.02 -23.06
N LEU A 15 12.42 5.27 -22.60
CA LEU A 15 12.14 6.46 -23.42
C LEU A 15 13.40 7.09 -24.06
N LYS A 16 14.60 6.52 -23.82
CA LYS A 16 15.90 6.96 -24.39
C LYS A 16 16.22 8.44 -24.15
N PHE A 17 15.75 9.01 -23.06
CA PHE A 17 16.12 10.38 -22.69
C PHE A 17 17.57 10.44 -22.18
N THR A 18 18.29 11.52 -22.50
CA THR A 18 19.61 11.77 -21.93
C THR A 18 19.47 12.15 -20.46
N PRO A 19 20.26 11.54 -19.54
CA PRO A 19 20.24 11.92 -18.14
C PRO A 19 20.82 13.34 -18.01
N SER A 20 19.93 14.31 -17.84
CA SER A 20 20.26 15.72 -17.70
C SER A 20 19.59 16.29 -16.45
N PHE A 21 20.18 17.35 -15.88
CA PHE A 21 19.62 18.05 -14.74
C PHE A 21 18.18 18.53 -15.00
N GLY A 22 17.86 18.91 -16.24
CA GLY A 22 16.50 19.27 -16.67
C GLY A 22 15.51 18.11 -16.61
N LEU A 23 15.91 16.90 -17.02
CA LEU A 23 15.06 15.71 -16.96
C LEU A 23 14.69 15.36 -15.52
N ARG A 24 15.67 15.46 -14.62
CA ARG A 24 15.50 15.22 -13.18
C ARG A 24 14.62 16.27 -12.51
N LEU A 25 14.70 17.53 -12.96
CA LEU A 25 13.84 18.60 -12.47
C LEU A 25 12.38 18.38 -12.91
N ILE A 26 12.16 18.09 -14.20
CA ILE A 26 10.82 17.87 -14.78
C ILE A 26 10.14 16.64 -14.19
N SER A 27 10.86 15.51 -14.06
CA SER A 27 10.30 14.29 -13.49
C SER A 27 9.87 14.50 -12.03
N ARG A 28 10.67 15.25 -11.26
CA ARG A 28 10.36 15.58 -9.86
C ARG A 28 9.18 16.54 -9.74
N THR A 29 9.16 17.64 -10.52
CA THR A 29 8.05 18.61 -10.46
C THR A 29 6.74 18.00 -10.92
N THR A 30 6.76 17.20 -12.00
CA THR A 30 5.57 16.49 -12.51
C THR A 30 5.03 15.51 -11.47
N TYR A 31 5.90 14.71 -10.84
CA TYR A 31 5.46 13.80 -9.79
C TYR A 31 4.85 14.52 -8.59
N VAL A 32 5.51 15.57 -8.09
CA VAL A 32 5.00 16.34 -6.96
C VAL A 32 3.67 16.99 -7.32
N ALA A 33 3.56 17.61 -8.50
CA ALA A 33 2.31 18.19 -8.99
C ALA A 33 1.19 17.15 -9.09
N LEU A 34 1.45 15.97 -9.65
CA LEU A 34 0.46 14.88 -9.73
C LEU A 34 0.02 14.40 -8.35
N THR A 35 0.96 14.14 -7.43
CA THR A 35 0.62 13.69 -6.07
C THR A 35 -0.16 14.76 -5.29
N MET A 36 0.17 16.04 -5.47
CA MET A 36 -0.55 17.17 -4.88
C MET A 36 -1.97 17.27 -5.43
N LEU A 37 -2.15 17.16 -6.75
CA LEU A 37 -3.47 17.18 -7.38
C LEU A 37 -4.35 16.02 -6.89
N ILE A 38 -3.79 14.81 -6.81
CA ILE A 38 -4.49 13.63 -6.30
C ILE A 38 -4.87 13.83 -4.82
N GLY A 39 -3.95 14.38 -4.00
CA GLY A 39 -4.19 14.62 -2.58
C GLY A 39 -5.31 15.64 -2.31
N ILE A 40 -5.39 16.71 -3.12
CA ILE A 40 -6.45 17.72 -3.01
C ILE A 40 -7.79 17.19 -3.55
N SER A 41 -7.76 16.38 -4.61
CA SER A 41 -8.96 15.84 -5.26
C SER A 41 -9.63 14.70 -4.48
N ILE A 42 -8.87 13.99 -3.64
CA ILE A 42 -9.34 12.81 -2.91
C ILE A 42 -9.30 13.10 -1.40
N PRO A 43 -10.36 13.67 -0.80
CA PRO A 43 -10.39 13.98 0.64
C PRO A 43 -10.40 12.72 1.52
N PHE A 44 -10.65 11.54 0.92
CA PHE A 44 -10.70 10.24 1.58
C PHE A 44 -9.44 9.38 1.34
N PHE A 45 -8.30 9.99 0.96
CA PHE A 45 -7.07 9.25 0.68
C PHE A 45 -6.60 8.40 1.88
N GLY A 46 -6.80 8.88 3.11
CA GLY A 46 -6.47 8.12 4.32
C GLY A 46 -7.29 6.84 4.49
N SER A 47 -8.60 6.89 4.20
CA SER A 47 -9.43 5.68 4.24
C SER A 47 -9.13 4.75 3.07
N LEU A 48 -8.80 5.28 1.89
CA LEU A 48 -8.32 4.47 0.77
C LEU A 48 -7.02 3.72 1.10
N LEU A 49 -6.07 4.38 1.76
CA LEU A 49 -4.85 3.75 2.28
C LEU A 49 -5.16 2.67 3.32
N GLY A 50 -6.14 2.90 4.21
CA GLY A 50 -6.59 1.88 5.16
C GLY A 50 -7.26 0.68 4.49
N PHE A 51 -7.99 0.90 3.39
CA PHE A 51 -8.57 -0.18 2.58
C PHE A 51 -7.48 -1.02 1.92
N LEU A 52 -6.55 -0.37 1.20
CA LEU A 52 -5.47 -1.06 0.47
C LEU A 52 -4.44 -1.69 1.42
N GLY A 53 -4.14 -1.02 2.54
CA GLY A 53 -3.29 -1.54 3.60
C GLY A 53 -3.88 -2.81 4.22
N GLY A 54 -5.16 -2.79 4.55
CA GLY A 54 -5.87 -3.97 5.04
C GLY A 54 -5.95 -5.10 4.01
N PHE A 55 -6.32 -4.78 2.77
CA PHE A 55 -6.61 -5.80 1.76
C PHE A 55 -5.35 -6.38 1.11
N ALA A 56 -4.33 -5.57 0.79
CA ALA A 56 -3.16 -6.00 0.03
C ALA A 56 -1.91 -6.19 0.90
N PHE A 57 -1.67 -5.28 1.86
CA PHE A 57 -0.48 -5.37 2.72
C PHE A 57 -0.65 -6.37 3.87
N ALA A 58 -1.85 -6.47 4.48
CA ALA A 58 -2.05 -7.40 5.57
C ALA A 58 -1.79 -8.87 5.17
N PRO A 59 -2.22 -9.33 3.97
CA PRO A 59 -1.84 -10.64 3.45
C PRO A 59 -0.36 -10.87 3.29
N THR A 60 0.29 -9.94 2.60
CA THR A 60 1.66 -10.09 2.15
C THR A 60 2.65 -10.00 3.30
N SER A 61 2.34 -9.23 4.34
CA SER A 61 3.22 -9.05 5.50
C SER A 61 2.91 -9.96 6.68
N PHE A 62 1.63 -10.23 7.00
CA PHE A 62 1.29 -10.92 8.26
C PHE A 62 0.97 -12.41 8.09
N PHE A 63 0.13 -12.81 7.13
CA PHE A 63 -0.30 -14.21 7.05
C PHE A 63 0.48 -15.04 6.03
N LEU A 64 0.84 -14.49 4.86
CA LEU A 64 1.55 -15.24 3.82
C LEU A 64 2.90 -15.81 4.29
N PRO A 65 3.83 -15.03 4.87
CA PRO A 65 5.12 -15.57 5.32
C PRO A 65 4.95 -16.59 6.45
N CYS A 66 3.98 -16.39 7.35
CA CYS A 66 3.67 -17.34 8.42
C CYS A 66 3.17 -18.69 7.88
N ILE A 67 2.27 -18.69 6.88
CA ILE A 67 1.78 -19.91 6.23
C ILE A 67 2.91 -20.62 5.50
N ILE A 68 3.74 -19.88 4.75
CA ILE A 68 4.89 -20.43 4.02
C ILE A 68 5.87 -21.07 5.00
N TRP A 69 6.19 -20.40 6.11
CA TRP A 69 7.10 -20.91 7.13
C TRP A 69 6.57 -22.19 7.81
N LEU A 70 5.28 -22.21 8.17
CA LEU A 70 4.61 -23.40 8.72
C LEU A 70 4.67 -24.60 7.76
N LYS A 71 4.47 -24.37 6.45
CA LYS A 71 4.57 -25.44 5.44
C LYS A 71 6.00 -25.94 5.22
N LEU A 72 6.99 -25.05 5.17
CA LEU A 72 8.39 -25.45 4.93
C LEU A 72 8.99 -26.17 6.13
N LYS A 73 8.86 -25.60 7.33
CA LYS A 73 9.63 -26.04 8.50
C LYS A 73 8.94 -27.13 9.31
N LYS A 74 7.64 -27.38 9.07
CA LYS A 74 6.78 -28.37 9.77
C LYS A 74 7.13 -28.48 11.28
N PRO A 75 7.04 -27.35 12.02
CA PRO A 75 7.41 -27.34 13.44
C PRO A 75 6.49 -28.28 14.25
N ARG A 76 6.98 -28.80 15.38
CA ARG A 76 6.19 -29.64 16.28
C ARG A 76 4.92 -28.91 16.71
N THR A 77 3.79 -29.59 16.62
CA THR A 77 2.49 -29.13 17.11
C THR A 77 2.62 -28.73 18.58
N PHE A 78 2.08 -27.57 18.97
CA PHE A 78 2.21 -26.94 20.29
C PHE A 78 3.55 -26.30 20.68
N SER A 79 4.51 -26.17 19.76
CA SER A 79 5.66 -25.29 20.02
C SER A 79 5.23 -23.81 20.08
N LEU A 80 5.89 -22.99 20.90
CA LEU A 80 5.66 -21.53 20.97
C LEU A 80 5.66 -20.89 19.57
N SER A 81 6.59 -21.30 18.70
CA SER A 81 6.65 -20.80 17.33
C SER A 81 5.43 -21.19 16.49
N TRP A 82 4.79 -22.34 16.75
CA TRP A 82 3.58 -22.76 16.04
C TRP A 82 2.37 -21.92 16.45
N ILE A 83 2.22 -21.65 17.76
CA ILE A 83 1.13 -20.81 18.29
C ILE A 83 1.24 -19.37 17.78
N ILE A 84 2.44 -18.77 17.83
CA ILE A 84 2.67 -17.39 17.37
C ILE A 84 2.34 -17.25 15.89
N ASN A 85 2.79 -18.18 15.04
CA ASN A 85 2.49 -18.11 13.60
C ASN A 85 0.98 -18.25 13.32
N TRP A 86 0.27 -19.13 14.05
CA TRP A 86 -1.19 -19.21 13.94
C TRP A 86 -1.90 -17.96 14.42
N ALA A 87 -1.45 -17.35 15.52
CA ALA A 87 -1.97 -16.08 16.00
C ALA A 87 -1.77 -14.96 14.96
N CYS A 88 -0.59 -14.85 14.34
CA CYS A 88 -0.32 -13.89 13.26
C CYS A 88 -1.23 -14.10 12.05
N ILE A 89 -1.53 -15.34 11.68
CA ILE A 89 -2.46 -15.66 10.59
C ILE A 89 -3.88 -15.19 10.95
N ILE A 90 -4.38 -15.54 12.14
CA ILE A 90 -5.72 -15.16 12.59
C ILE A 90 -5.85 -13.63 12.65
N ILE A 91 -4.88 -12.94 13.26
CA ILE A 91 -4.87 -11.47 13.34
C ILE A 91 -4.79 -10.86 11.94
N GLY A 92 -3.93 -11.40 11.06
CA GLY A 92 -3.81 -10.93 9.68
C GLY A 92 -5.11 -11.04 8.89
N VAL A 93 -5.83 -12.16 9.04
CA VAL A 93 -7.15 -12.36 8.40
C VAL A 93 -8.21 -11.42 8.98
N LEU A 94 -8.23 -11.23 10.30
CA LEU A 94 -9.13 -10.26 10.94
C LEU A 94 -8.87 -8.84 10.43
N LEU A 95 -7.61 -8.42 10.34
CA LEU A 95 -7.23 -7.11 9.78
C LEU A 95 -7.66 -6.97 8.31
N MET A 96 -7.52 -8.03 7.52
CA MET A 96 -7.95 -8.07 6.12
C MET A 96 -9.47 -7.88 5.96
N ILE A 97 -10.28 -8.27 6.94
CA ILE A 97 -11.73 -8.11 6.90
C ILE A 97 -12.16 -6.76 7.50
N VAL A 98 -11.67 -6.43 8.70
CA VAL A 98 -12.10 -5.25 9.46
C VAL A 98 -11.64 -3.95 8.79
N SER A 99 -10.44 -3.92 8.24
CA SER A 99 -9.86 -2.69 7.69
C SER A 99 -10.59 -2.21 6.42
N PRO A 100 -10.91 -3.08 5.44
CA PRO A 100 -11.76 -2.69 4.31
C PRO A 100 -13.16 -2.21 4.72
N ILE A 101 -13.79 -2.84 5.71
CA ILE A 101 -15.13 -2.45 6.18
C ILE A 101 -15.09 -1.04 6.80
N GLY A 102 -14.14 -0.80 7.71
CA GLY A 102 -13.98 0.51 8.36
C GLY A 102 -13.61 1.61 7.35
N ALA A 103 -12.74 1.29 6.40
CA ALA A 103 -12.38 2.19 5.31
C ALA A 103 -13.56 2.52 4.40
N MET A 104 -14.33 1.52 3.96
CA MET A 104 -15.51 1.72 3.11
C MET A 104 -16.54 2.61 3.80
N ARG A 105 -16.82 2.39 5.09
CA ARG A 105 -17.72 3.25 5.87
C ARG A 105 -17.26 4.71 5.86
N ASN A 106 -15.97 4.96 6.11
CA ASN A 106 -15.42 6.32 6.10
C ASN A 106 -15.46 6.95 4.70
N ILE A 107 -15.18 6.19 3.64
CA ILE A 107 -15.29 6.67 2.26
C ILE A 107 -16.73 7.11 1.97
N ILE A 108 -17.73 6.31 2.33
CA ILE A 108 -19.15 6.65 2.10
C ILE A 108 -19.57 7.91 2.86
N LEU A 109 -19.16 8.04 4.13
CA LEU A 109 -19.46 9.21 4.95
C LEU A 109 -18.79 10.48 4.41
N SER A 110 -17.50 10.39 4.05
CA SER A 110 -16.76 11.51 3.47
C SER A 110 -17.32 11.89 2.09
N ALA A 111 -17.69 10.92 1.26
CA ALA A 111 -18.28 11.17 -0.07
C ALA A 111 -19.64 11.86 0.02
N LYS A 112 -20.46 11.56 1.03
CA LYS A 112 -21.79 12.16 1.22
C LYS A 112 -21.75 13.66 1.50
N HIS A 113 -20.71 14.13 2.19
CA HIS A 113 -20.53 15.53 2.57
C HIS A 113 -19.60 16.30 1.63
N TYR A 114 -19.04 15.64 0.62
CA TYR A 114 -18.06 16.26 -0.25
C TYR A 114 -18.72 17.05 -1.38
N LYS A 115 -18.43 18.36 -1.42
CA LYS A 115 -18.62 19.19 -2.61
C LYS A 115 -17.26 19.45 -3.24
N PHE A 116 -17.11 19.10 -4.51
CA PHE A 116 -15.87 19.36 -5.25
C PHE A 116 -15.73 20.88 -5.45
N PHE A 117 -14.74 21.50 -4.81
CA PHE A 117 -14.39 22.94 -4.94
C PHE A 117 -15.55 23.93 -4.72
N SER A 118 -16.24 23.85 -3.58
CA SER A 118 -17.14 24.91 -3.10
C SER A 118 -16.75 25.41 -1.72
#